data_AF-A0A2N1SVF6-F1
#
_entry.id   AF-A0A2N1SVF6-F1
#
_cell.length_a   1.000
_cell.length_b   1.000
_cell.length_c   1.000
_cell.angle_alpha   90.00
_cell.angle_beta   90.00
_cell.angle_gamma   90.00
#
_symmetry.space_group_name_H-M   'P 1'
#
loop_
_entity.id
_entity.type
_entity.pdbx_description
1 polymer ?
#
loop_
_entity_poly.entity_id
_entity_poly.type
_entity_poly.pdbx_seq_one_letter_code
_entity_poly.pdbx_strand_id
1 'polypeptide(L)'
;MAFEQRLPNVNGDDGQWGDVLNQFISKEHYNSGLHDTTNGCHKSITILPGSTNAGTAPLKFTSGPLLSSPESGALEFNNDNLYLTQTTNSTRKKVATFDDSVGATGDIYYRDNSGNLVRIPAGSTNQILTITDGVPSWSTVVDGAKRITISNTQPATPTVGDLWIDSN
;
A
#
# COMPACT_ATOMS: atom_id res chain seq x y z
N MET A 1 11.21 -22.50 -36.15
CA MET A 1 10.83 -21.45 -37.11
C MET A 1 9.76 -20.61 -36.44
N ALA A 2 9.97 -19.30 -36.34
CA ALA A 2 8.91 -18.40 -35.88
C ALA A 2 7.83 -18.37 -36.97
N PHE A 3 6.60 -18.75 -36.64
CA PHE A 3 5.49 -18.52 -37.55
C PHE A 3 5.29 -17.01 -37.60
N GLU A 4 5.64 -16.39 -38.73
CA GLU A 4 5.26 -15.00 -38.97
C GLU A 4 3.75 -14.90 -38.80
N GLN A 5 3.31 -13.92 -38.03
CA GLN A 5 1.91 -13.56 -37.88
C GLN A 5 1.44 -13.06 -39.26
N ARG A 6 0.98 -13.99 -40.11
CA ARG A 6 0.35 -13.66 -41.39
C ARG A 6 -0.79 -12.70 -41.05
N LEU A 7 -0.90 -11.58 -41.75
CA LEU A 7 -2.09 -10.73 -41.74
C LEU A 7 -3.01 -11.18 -42.89
N PRO A 8 -4.35 -11.17 -42.75
CA PRO A 8 -5.24 -11.64 -43.80
C PRO A 8 -5.16 -10.77 -45.06
N ASN A 9 -5.23 -11.40 -46.23
CA ASN A 9 -5.58 -10.69 -47.46
C ASN A 9 -7.10 -10.42 -47.43
N VAL A 10 -7.50 -9.20 -47.77
CA VAL A 10 -8.94 -8.84 -47.86
C VAL A 10 -9.64 -9.81 -48.83
N ASN A 11 -10.72 -10.45 -48.36
CA ASN A 11 -11.52 -11.44 -49.09
C ASN A 11 -10.81 -12.77 -49.47
N GLY A 12 -9.68 -13.10 -48.85
CA GLY A 12 -8.95 -14.35 -49.06
C GLY A 12 -8.99 -15.30 -47.87
N ASP A 13 -10.19 -15.66 -47.39
CA ASP A 13 -10.32 -16.64 -46.31
C ASP A 13 -10.04 -18.05 -46.83
N ASP A 14 -8.93 -18.63 -46.37
CA ASP A 14 -8.51 -20.00 -46.65
C ASP A 14 -9.08 -21.01 -45.65
N GLY A 15 -10.01 -20.59 -44.79
CA GLY A 15 -10.63 -21.40 -43.75
C GLY A 15 -9.76 -21.61 -42.51
N GLN A 16 -8.49 -21.16 -42.52
CA GLN A 16 -7.58 -21.28 -41.37
C GLN A 16 -7.66 -20.06 -40.44
N TRP A 17 -8.12 -18.92 -40.95
CA TRP A 17 -8.21 -17.67 -40.19
C TRP A 17 -9.19 -17.74 -39.04
N GLY A 18 -10.32 -18.42 -39.24
CA GLY A 18 -11.29 -18.68 -38.17
C GLY A 18 -10.67 -19.41 -37.00
N ASP A 19 -9.86 -20.44 -37.26
CA ASP A 19 -9.17 -21.22 -36.23
C ASP A 19 -8.11 -20.40 -35.49
N VAL A 20 -7.32 -19.62 -36.22
CA VAL A 20 -6.27 -18.77 -35.64
C VAL A 20 -6.89 -17.67 -34.77
N LEU A 21 -7.96 -17.02 -35.24
CA LEU A 21 -8.67 -16.00 -34.50
C LEU A 21 -9.30 -16.58 -33.22
N ASN A 22 -9.96 -17.73 -33.34
CA ASN A 22 -10.55 -18.42 -32.19
C ASN A 22 -9.48 -18.85 -31.17
N GLN A 23 -8.32 -19.33 -31.62
CA GLN A 23 -7.19 -19.62 -30.73
C GLN A 23 -6.68 -18.37 -30.01
N PHE A 24 -6.55 -17.24 -30.71
CA PHE A 24 -6.07 -16.00 -30.10
C PHE A 24 -7.07 -15.47 -29.06
N ILE A 25 -8.34 -15.33 -29.45
CA ILE A 25 -9.41 -14.84 -28.56
C ILE A 25 -9.56 -15.76 -27.35
N SER A 26 -9.57 -17.08 -27.56
CA SER A 26 -9.74 -18.04 -26.46
C SER A 26 -8.51 -18.14 -25.54
N LYS A 27 -7.34 -17.60 -25.92
CA LYS A 27 -6.19 -17.49 -25.01
C LYS A 27 -6.40 -16.37 -24.00
N GLU A 28 -6.87 -15.21 -24.46
CA GLU A 28 -6.96 -13.99 -23.64
C GLU A 28 -8.35 -13.79 -23.00
N HIS A 29 -9.42 -14.31 -23.60
CA HIS A 29 -10.81 -14.11 -23.16
C HIS A 29 -11.50 -15.42 -22.78
N TYR A 30 -12.44 -15.35 -21.83
CA TYR A 30 -13.38 -16.44 -21.61
C TYR A 30 -14.29 -16.60 -22.83
N ASN A 31 -14.51 -17.85 -23.24
CA ASN A 31 -15.40 -18.20 -24.33
C ASN A 31 -16.25 -19.39 -23.88
N SER A 32 -17.50 -19.12 -23.50
CA SER A 32 -18.51 -20.13 -23.13
C SER A 32 -19.25 -20.71 -24.35
N GLY A 33 -19.02 -20.20 -25.56
CA GLY A 33 -19.79 -20.55 -26.76
C GLY A 33 -21.19 -19.94 -26.82
N LEU A 34 -21.59 -19.13 -25.83
CA LEU A 34 -22.87 -18.43 -25.75
C LEU A 34 -22.67 -16.90 -25.81
N HIS A 35 -23.69 -16.13 -26.17
CA HIS A 35 -23.59 -14.67 -26.10
C HIS A 35 -23.97 -14.18 -24.70
N ASP A 36 -22.99 -14.13 -23.79
CA ASP A 36 -23.18 -13.72 -22.39
C ASP A 36 -22.09 -12.72 -21.91
N THR A 37 -22.34 -12.10 -20.75
CA THR A 37 -21.47 -11.05 -20.16
C THR A 37 -20.09 -11.57 -19.75
N THR A 38 -19.92 -12.87 -19.55
CA THR A 38 -18.64 -13.51 -19.22
C THR A 38 -17.68 -13.47 -20.41
N ASN A 39 -18.21 -13.46 -21.64
CA ASN A 39 -17.41 -13.46 -22.87
C ASN A 39 -16.81 -12.10 -23.25
N GLY A 40 -17.01 -11.08 -22.41
CA GLY A 40 -16.29 -9.80 -22.48
C GLY A 40 -15.07 -9.70 -21.55
N CYS A 41 -14.88 -10.67 -20.65
CA CYS A 41 -13.82 -10.62 -19.63
C CYS A 41 -12.51 -11.23 -20.13
N HIS A 42 -11.38 -10.65 -19.72
CA HIS A 42 -10.06 -11.24 -19.91
C HIS A 42 -9.78 -12.29 -18.82
N LYS A 43 -9.13 -13.40 -19.19
CA LYS A 43 -8.68 -14.43 -18.24
C LYS A 43 -7.56 -13.90 -17.35
N SER A 44 -6.63 -13.17 -17.96
CA SER A 44 -5.54 -12.47 -17.29
C SER A 44 -5.29 -11.16 -18.01
N ILE A 45 -4.83 -10.14 -17.28
CA ILE A 45 -4.37 -8.87 -17.85
C ILE A 45 -2.86 -8.80 -17.63
N THR A 46 -2.09 -8.79 -18.71
CA THR A 46 -0.64 -8.52 -18.67
C THR A 46 -0.41 -7.12 -19.22
N ILE A 47 0.25 -6.25 -18.45
CA ILE A 47 0.50 -4.86 -18.84
C ILE A 47 1.99 -4.70 -19.12
N LEU A 48 2.33 -4.09 -20.25
CA LEU A 48 3.71 -3.74 -20.56
C LEU A 48 4.22 -2.66 -19.59
N PRO A 49 5.52 -2.64 -19.26
CA PRO A 49 6.08 -1.58 -18.44
C PRO A 49 5.98 -0.22 -19.14
N GLY A 50 5.95 0.84 -18.34
CA GLY A 50 6.10 2.19 -18.85
C GLY A 50 7.54 2.56 -19.19
N SER A 51 7.76 3.83 -19.50
CA SER A 51 9.10 4.42 -19.60
C SER A 51 9.27 5.58 -18.62
N THR A 52 10.43 6.23 -18.64
CA THR A 52 10.70 7.43 -17.81
C THR A 52 10.05 8.71 -18.37
N ASN A 53 9.49 8.67 -19.59
CA ASN A 53 8.89 9.83 -20.22
C ASN A 53 7.50 10.14 -19.65
N ALA A 54 7.15 11.42 -19.60
CA ALA A 54 5.82 11.84 -19.20
C ALA A 54 4.74 11.17 -20.07
N GLY A 55 3.70 10.64 -19.43
CA GLY A 55 2.56 10.04 -20.13
C GLY A 55 2.73 8.58 -20.53
N THR A 56 3.82 7.91 -20.16
CA THR A 56 4.05 6.50 -20.52
C THR A 56 3.87 5.52 -19.37
N ALA A 57 3.25 5.94 -18.26
CA ALA A 57 2.98 5.05 -17.13
C ALA A 57 2.15 3.83 -17.59
N PRO A 58 2.45 2.62 -17.08
CA PRO A 58 1.74 1.39 -17.49
C PRO A 58 0.27 1.43 -17.09
N LEU A 59 -0.04 2.08 -15.95
CA LEU A 59 -1.38 2.47 -15.54
C LEU A 59 -1.32 3.92 -15.06
N LYS A 60 -2.19 4.77 -15.60
CA LYS A 60 -2.36 6.16 -15.17
C LYS A 60 -3.81 6.39 -14.79
N PHE A 61 -4.03 6.78 -13.54
CA PHE A 61 -5.33 7.25 -13.09
C PHE A 61 -5.36 8.78 -13.17
N THR A 62 -6.44 9.32 -13.74
CA THR A 62 -6.72 10.75 -13.67
C THR A 62 -7.61 11.01 -12.47
N SER A 63 -7.30 12.03 -11.70
CA SER A 63 -8.07 12.36 -10.50
C SER A 63 -9.51 12.74 -10.85
N GLY A 64 -10.48 12.19 -10.12
CA GLY A 64 -11.90 12.43 -10.32
C GLY A 64 -12.71 12.28 -9.02
N PRO A 65 -14.02 12.59 -9.04
CA PRO A 65 -14.88 12.38 -7.88
C PRO A 65 -14.98 10.88 -7.53
N LEU A 66 -15.28 10.60 -6.26
CA LEU A 66 -15.67 9.25 -5.86
C LEU A 66 -17.12 8.97 -6.25
N LEU A 67 -17.45 7.72 -6.58
CA LEU A 67 -18.80 7.22 -6.76
C LEU A 67 -19.62 7.50 -5.50
N SER A 68 -20.85 8.00 -5.70
CA SER A 68 -21.79 8.31 -4.62
C SER A 68 -22.20 7.06 -3.83
N SER A 69 -22.18 5.90 -4.47
CA SER A 69 -22.36 4.59 -3.85
C SER A 69 -21.11 3.76 -4.11
N PRO A 70 -20.45 3.20 -3.07
CA PRO A 70 -19.34 2.29 -3.27
C PRO A 70 -19.76 1.06 -4.07
N GLU A 71 -18.96 0.69 -5.07
CA GLU A 71 -19.16 -0.52 -5.87
C GLU A 71 -18.04 -1.52 -5.59
N SER A 72 -18.38 -2.76 -5.23
CA SER A 72 -17.39 -3.81 -4.95
C SER A 72 -16.42 -3.99 -6.11
N GLY A 73 -15.11 -3.94 -5.82
CA GLY A 73 -14.05 -4.08 -6.82
C GLY A 73 -13.67 -2.78 -7.53
N ALA A 74 -14.37 -1.67 -7.26
CA ALA A 74 -14.01 -0.38 -7.85
C ALA A 74 -12.66 0.14 -7.34
N LEU A 75 -11.88 0.70 -8.27
CA LEU A 75 -10.66 1.46 -8.05
C LEU A 75 -10.93 2.92 -8.45
N GLU A 76 -10.73 3.84 -7.51
CA GLU A 76 -11.04 5.26 -7.70
C GLU A 76 -9.85 6.11 -7.26
N PHE A 77 -9.47 7.09 -8.07
CA PHE A 77 -8.39 8.03 -7.73
C PHE A 77 -8.97 9.43 -7.56
N ASN A 78 -8.86 9.99 -6.37
CA ASN A 78 -9.42 11.30 -6.01
C ASN A 78 -8.41 12.15 -5.25
N ASN A 79 -8.21 13.37 -5.73
CA ASN A 79 -7.05 14.21 -5.43
C ASN A 79 -5.77 13.38 -5.56
N ASP A 80 -5.12 13.08 -4.44
CA ASP A 80 -3.87 12.32 -4.36
C ASP A 80 -4.04 10.89 -3.80
N ASN A 81 -5.29 10.43 -3.61
CA ASN A 81 -5.55 9.18 -2.91
C ASN A 81 -6.15 8.13 -3.85
N LEU A 82 -5.58 6.92 -3.80
CA LEU A 82 -6.18 5.73 -4.40
C LEU A 82 -7.14 5.08 -3.41
N TYR A 83 -8.31 4.69 -3.88
CA TYR A 83 -9.31 3.97 -3.12
C TYR A 83 -9.64 2.64 -3.79
N LEU A 84 -9.83 1.60 -2.97
CA LEU A 84 -10.39 0.32 -3.39
C LEU A 84 -11.64 0.02 -2.57
N THR A 85 -12.68 -0.47 -3.23
CA THR A 85 -13.89 -0.90 -2.54
C THR A 85 -13.90 -2.42 -2.39
N GLN A 86 -13.90 -2.88 -1.14
CA GLN A 86 -13.90 -4.31 -0.83
C GLN A 86 -15.27 -4.94 -1.08
N THR A 87 -15.32 -6.24 -1.35
CA THR A 87 -16.58 -6.97 -1.61
C THR A 87 -17.46 -7.06 -0.37
N THR A 88 -16.92 -7.54 0.75
CA THR A 88 -17.70 -7.68 1.99
C THR A 88 -18.03 -6.32 2.56
N ASN A 89 -19.32 -6.02 2.76
CA ASN A 89 -19.83 -4.74 3.25
C ASN A 89 -19.59 -3.53 2.31
N SER A 90 -19.13 -3.74 1.06
CA SER A 90 -18.95 -2.68 0.04
C SER A 90 -18.32 -1.39 0.59
N THR A 91 -17.26 -1.52 1.39
CA THR A 91 -16.64 -0.37 2.06
C THR A 91 -15.50 0.17 1.21
N ARG A 92 -15.52 1.46 0.91
CA ARG A 92 -14.40 2.15 0.27
C ARG A 92 -13.23 2.31 1.24
N LYS A 93 -12.05 1.82 0.87
CA LYS A 93 -10.81 1.92 1.65
C LYS A 93 -9.82 2.79 0.90
N LYS A 94 -9.16 3.69 1.63
CA LYS A 94 -8.02 4.46 1.14
C LYS A 94 -6.76 3.59 1.20
N VAL A 95 -5.97 3.55 0.14
CA VAL A 95 -4.61 2.98 0.17
C VAL A 95 -3.71 3.91 0.96
N ALA A 96 -3.04 3.38 1.97
CA ALA A 96 -2.04 4.13 2.71
C ALA A 96 -0.76 4.23 1.88
N THR A 97 -0.42 5.45 1.45
CA THR A 97 0.81 5.75 0.72
C THR A 97 1.70 6.64 1.59
N PHE A 98 3.01 6.51 1.44
CA PHE A 98 4.00 7.39 2.04
C PHE A 98 4.89 7.99 0.95
N ASP A 99 5.48 9.14 1.23
CA ASP A 99 6.43 9.80 0.34
C ASP A 99 7.82 9.19 0.53
N ASP A 100 8.27 8.44 -0.48
CA ASP A 100 9.59 7.79 -0.47
C ASP A 100 10.73 8.77 -0.81
N SER A 101 10.44 9.99 -1.26
CA SER A 101 11.47 10.98 -1.59
C SER A 101 12.20 11.53 -0.35
N VAL A 102 11.60 11.37 0.84
CA VAL A 102 12.11 11.88 2.13
C VAL A 102 12.33 10.78 3.17
N GLY A 103 12.19 9.50 2.77
CA GLY A 103 12.36 8.35 3.65
C GLY A 103 13.81 8.14 4.10
N ALA A 104 13.98 7.58 5.30
CA ALA A 104 15.26 7.17 5.86
C ALA A 104 15.12 5.89 6.72
N THR A 105 16.24 5.20 6.94
CA THR A 105 16.28 4.03 7.83
C THR A 105 15.83 4.41 9.24
N GLY A 106 14.90 3.62 9.80
CA GLY A 106 14.41 3.79 11.17
C GLY A 106 13.22 4.73 11.32
N ASP A 107 12.65 5.21 10.20
CA ASP A 107 11.41 5.99 10.22
C ASP A 107 10.24 5.24 10.85
N ILE A 108 9.37 6.01 11.49
CA ILE A 108 8.05 5.54 11.93
C ILE A 108 7.01 6.36 11.19
N TYR A 109 5.95 5.70 10.74
CA TYR A 109 4.79 6.36 10.15
C TYR A 109 3.60 6.20 11.08
N TYR A 110 2.91 7.31 11.35
CA TYR A 110 1.66 7.33 12.10
C TYR A 110 0.54 7.92 11.26
N ARG A 111 -0.71 7.68 11.67
CA ARG A 111 -1.87 8.25 11.01
C ARG A 111 -2.24 9.58 11.67
N ASP A 112 -2.34 10.65 10.89
CA ASP A 112 -2.84 11.93 11.38
C ASP A 112 -4.38 11.97 11.49
N ASN A 113 -4.91 13.07 12.03
CA ASN A 113 -6.36 13.26 12.15
C ASN A 113 -7.08 13.36 10.78
N SER A 114 -6.35 13.68 9.70
CA SER A 114 -6.86 13.71 8.32
C SER A 114 -6.85 12.32 7.67
N GLY A 115 -6.31 11.30 8.35
CA GLY A 115 -6.19 9.94 7.87
C GLY A 115 -5.08 9.72 6.85
N ASN A 116 -4.06 10.58 6.84
CA ASN A 116 -2.86 10.44 6.04
C ASN A 116 -1.76 9.78 6.89
N LEU A 117 -0.83 9.08 6.22
CA LEU A 117 0.40 8.67 6.89
C LEU A 117 1.35 9.87 6.98
N VAL A 118 1.81 10.14 8.19
CA VAL A 118 2.80 11.16 8.50
C VAL A 118 4.05 10.48 9.05
N ARG A 119 5.19 10.90 8.52
CA ARG A 119 6.50 10.43 8.93
C ARG A 119 6.95 11.13 10.20
N ILE A 120 7.45 10.37 11.17
CA ILE A 120 8.37 10.87 12.19
C ILE A 120 9.75 10.23 11.93
N PRO A 121 10.81 11.03 11.71
CA PRO A 121 12.15 10.50 11.52
C PRO A 121 12.56 9.61 12.70
N ALA A 122 13.55 8.74 12.49
CA ALA A 122 14.19 8.03 13.60
C ALA A 122 14.62 9.00 14.71
N GLY A 123 14.36 8.61 15.96
CA GLY A 123 14.82 9.35 17.12
C GLY A 123 16.34 9.27 17.25
N SER A 124 16.92 10.28 17.91
CA SER A 124 18.31 10.21 18.36
C SER A 124 18.48 9.12 19.42
N THR A 125 19.72 8.66 19.60
CA THR A 125 20.06 7.70 20.66
C THR A 125 19.54 8.19 22.02
N ASN A 126 18.95 7.28 22.80
CA ASN A 126 18.32 7.55 24.11
C ASN A 126 17.09 8.46 24.07
N GLN A 127 16.46 8.64 22.90
CA GLN A 127 15.09 9.15 22.84
C GLN A 127 14.08 8.02 23.00
N ILE A 128 12.95 8.33 23.62
CA ILE A 128 11.78 7.45 23.71
C ILE A 128 10.62 8.06 22.94
N LEU A 129 9.80 7.21 22.35
CA LEU A 129 8.58 7.66 21.71
C LEU A 129 7.55 7.92 22.81
N THR A 130 7.04 9.13 22.85
CA THR A 130 5.93 9.54 23.73
C THR A 130 4.77 10.04 22.89
N ILE A 131 3.65 10.33 23.54
CA ILE A 131 2.51 11.04 22.92
C ILE A 131 2.51 12.47 23.45
N THR A 132 2.53 13.44 22.55
CA THR A 132 2.39 14.87 22.84
C THR A 132 1.25 15.41 22.00
N ASP A 133 0.27 16.07 22.62
CA ASP A 133 -0.94 16.57 21.96
C ASP A 133 -1.68 15.52 21.11
N GLY A 134 -1.67 14.28 21.58
CA GLY A 134 -2.37 13.16 20.93
C GLY A 134 -1.64 12.55 19.73
N VAL A 135 -0.41 12.99 19.42
CA VAL A 135 0.40 12.41 18.34
C VAL A 135 1.75 11.87 18.85
N PRO A 136 2.33 10.86 18.17
CA PRO A 136 3.67 10.37 18.51
C PRO A 136 4.75 11.45 18.33
N SER A 137 5.63 11.58 19.32
CA SER A 137 6.76 12.51 19.33
C SER A 137 7.94 11.92 20.08
N TRP A 138 9.17 12.22 19.63
CA TRP A 138 10.37 11.81 20.35
C TRP A 138 10.65 12.75 21.51
N SER A 139 10.83 12.18 22.70
CA SER A 139 11.32 12.91 23.88
C SER A 139 12.70 12.42 24.26
N THR A 140 13.57 13.33 24.68
CA THR A 140 14.78 12.95 25.39
C THR A 140 14.40 12.25 26.68
N VAL A 141 15.05 11.14 26.99
CA VAL A 141 15.02 10.61 28.35
C VAL A 141 15.78 11.60 29.22
N VAL A 142 15.09 12.39 30.03
CA VAL A 142 15.74 13.14 31.09
C VAL A 142 16.27 12.12 32.09
N ASP A 143 17.59 12.04 32.25
CA ASP A 143 18.24 11.10 33.17
C ASP A 143 17.83 11.33 34.66
N GLY A 144 17.06 12.39 34.92
CA GLY A 144 16.46 12.73 36.21
C GLY A 144 14.96 12.41 36.37
N ALA A 145 14.29 11.77 35.41
CA ALA A 145 12.93 11.26 35.61
C ALA A 145 13.00 10.10 36.62
N LYS A 146 12.88 10.40 37.93
CA LYS A 146 12.99 9.50 39.10
C LYS A 146 13.15 8.03 38.73
N ARG A 147 14.36 7.65 38.33
CA ARG A 147 14.70 6.25 38.12
C ARG A 147 14.75 5.66 39.51
N ILE A 148 13.96 4.61 39.76
CA ILE A 148 14.16 3.80 40.97
C ILE A 148 15.50 3.10 40.77
N THR A 149 16.54 3.59 41.42
CA THR A 149 17.83 2.92 41.45
C THR A 149 17.70 1.75 42.42
N ILE A 150 17.65 0.51 41.92
CA ILE A 150 17.67 -0.68 42.76
C ILE A 150 19.15 -0.99 43.08
N SER A 151 19.56 -0.74 44.31
CA SER A 151 20.89 -1.12 44.80
C SER A 151 20.82 -2.49 45.48
N ASN A 152 21.74 -3.40 45.14
CA ASN A 152 21.98 -4.63 45.89
C ASN A 152 22.89 -4.41 47.10
N THR A 153 23.38 -3.19 47.30
CA THR A 153 24.24 -2.79 48.42
C THR A 153 23.42 -1.94 49.39
N GLN A 154 23.38 -2.34 50.67
CA GLN A 154 22.70 -1.58 51.71
C GLN A 154 23.31 -0.18 51.83
N PRO A 155 22.50 0.90 51.82
CA PRO A 155 23.02 2.25 52.02
C PRO A 155 23.62 2.39 53.42
N ALA A 156 24.86 2.90 53.50
CA ALA A 156 25.56 3.10 54.77
C ALA A 156 24.92 4.18 55.65
N THR A 157 24.12 5.07 55.06
CA THR A 157 23.40 6.16 55.74
C THR A 157 22.01 6.34 55.12
N PRO A 158 21.02 5.50 55.49
CA PRO A 158 19.68 5.63 54.93
C PRO A 158 19.00 6.92 55.41
N THR A 159 18.35 7.61 54.47
CA THR A 159 17.53 8.81 54.72
C THR A 159 16.06 8.54 54.44
N VAL A 160 15.16 9.38 54.97
CA VAL A 160 13.72 9.24 54.73
C VAL A 160 13.43 9.41 53.24
N GLY A 161 12.88 8.35 52.63
CA GLY A 161 12.59 8.30 51.18
C GLY A 161 13.43 7.29 50.42
N ASP A 162 14.45 6.70 51.04
CA ASP A 162 15.24 5.62 50.44
C ASP A 162 14.44 4.31 50.43
N LEU A 163 14.46 3.61 49.29
CA LEU A 163 13.90 2.27 49.14
C LEU A 163 15.06 1.27 49.02
N TRP A 164 15.28 0.47 50.07
CA TRP A 164 16.19 -0.69 50.04
C TRP A 164 15.36 -1.97 50.16
N ILE A 165 15.58 -2.91 49.25
CA ILE A 165 14.98 -4.25 49.30
C ILE A 165 16.14 -5.19 49.60
N ASP A 166 16.01 -5.98 50.68
CA ASP A 166 16.99 -7.01 50.98
C ASP A 166 17.00 -8.09 49.88
N SER A 167 18.16 -8.67 49.62
CA SER A 167 18.20 -9.95 48.94
C SER A 167 17.95 -11.01 50.01
N ASN A 168 16.82 -11.73 49.92
CA ASN A 168 16.60 -12.96 50.70
C ASN A 168 17.81 -13.90 50.62
#